data_AF-A0A7X7FPR9-F1
#
_entry.id   AF-A0A7X7FPR9-F1
#
_cell.length_a   1.000
_cell.length_b   1.000
_cell.length_c   1.000
_cell.angle_alpha   90.00
_cell.angle_beta   90.00
_cell.angle_gamma   90.00
#
_symmetry.space_group_name_H-M   'P 1'
#
loop_
_entity.id
_entity.type
_entity.pdbx_description
1 polymer ?
#
loop_
_entity_poly.entity_id
_entity_poly.type
_entity_poly.pdbx_seq_one_letter_code
_entity_poly.pdbx_strand_id
1 'polypeptide(L)'
;NATIKVTTTCKQQPIIEVPLRLFTPKRIEVTPEAIVLEGPRRTRQFNVTIANNGLENLSILGVARSSNLIRTRFYPSDEDGRSYKLEVTLPFNYTPSADGDKITIRTDDKEFGEIVIPIKSATAAGG
;
A
#
# COMPACT_ATOMS: atom_id res chain seq x y z
N ASN A 1 11.37 4.17 21.74
CA ASN A 1 12.77 4.60 21.57
C ASN A 1 13.66 3.74 22.45
N ALA A 2 14.47 2.88 21.83
CA ALA A 2 15.45 2.07 22.55
C ALA A 2 16.82 2.72 22.37
N THR A 3 17.69 2.63 23.38
CA THR A 3 19.04 3.20 23.33
C THR A 3 20.02 2.11 23.73
N ILE A 4 21.01 1.84 22.89
CA ILE A 4 22.13 0.97 23.27
C ILE A 4 23.12 1.82 24.06
N LYS A 5 23.48 1.35 25.26
CA LYS A 5 24.56 1.95 26.05
C LYS A 5 25.84 1.14 25.85
N VAL A 6 26.83 1.74 25.21
CA VAL A 6 28.15 1.15 25.05
C VAL A 6 29.07 1.71 26.11
N THR A 7 29.66 0.83 26.93
CA THR A 7 30.65 1.22 27.93
C THR A 7 32.01 1.27 27.27
N THR A 8 32.73 2.39 27.38
CA THR A 8 34.06 2.57 26.81
C THR A 8 35.11 2.69 27.91
N THR A 9 36.37 2.41 27.57
CA THR A 9 37.52 2.62 28.46
C THR A 9 38.01 4.07 28.45
N CYS A 10 37.37 4.97 27.71
CA CYS A 10 37.72 6.38 27.65
C CYS A 10 37.15 7.14 28.87
N LYS A 11 38.04 7.65 29.74
CA LYS A 11 37.62 8.31 31.00
C LYS A 11 36.78 9.57 30.80
N GLN A 12 36.93 10.26 29.66
CA GLN A 12 36.20 11.49 29.35
C GLN A 12 34.79 11.21 28.79
N GLN A 13 34.54 10.01 28.28
CA GLN A 13 33.25 9.60 27.75
C GLN A 13 33.02 8.09 27.99
N PRO A 14 32.77 7.69 29.24
CA PRO A 14 32.70 6.28 29.63
C PRO A 14 31.46 5.57 29.10
N ILE A 15 30.43 6.32 28.71
CA ILE A 15 29.17 5.79 28.19
C ILE A 15 28.82 6.51 26.91
N ILE A 16 28.64 5.75 25.84
CA ILE A 16 28.09 6.23 24.57
C ILE A 16 26.66 5.71 24.46
N GLU A 17 25.71 6.61 24.29
CA GLU A 17 24.31 6.29 24.08
C GLU A 17 23.99 6.39 22.59
N VAL A 18 23.69 5.25 21.96
CA VAL A 18 23.29 5.18 20.56
C VAL A 18 21.77 5.02 20.48
N PRO A 19 21.02 6.05 20.08
CA PRO A 19 19.59 5.94 19.91
C PRO A 19 19.27 5.03 18.74
N LEU A 20 18.48 3.98 18.99
CA LEU A 20 17.96 3.10 17.96
C LEU A 20 16.57 3.57 17.51
N ARG A 21 16.40 3.65 16.19
CA ARG A 21 15.08 3.73 15.56
C ARG A 21 14.81 2.40 14.88
N LEU A 22 13.87 1.65 15.43
CA LEU A 22 13.34 0.45 14.78
C LEU A 22 12.15 0.86 13.91
N PHE A 23 12.20 0.53 12.63
CA PHE A 23 11.08 0.66 11.71
C PHE A 23 10.52 -0.73 11.44
N THR A 24 9.28 -0.97 11.87
CA THR A 24 8.57 -2.21 11.58
C THR A 24 7.53 -1.91 10.50
N PRO A 25 7.76 -2.36 9.24
CA PRO A 25 6.77 -2.18 8.18
C PRO A 25 5.49 -2.95 8.50
N LYS A 26 4.37 -2.53 7.92
CA LYS A 26 3.12 -3.31 7.99
C LYS A 26 3.36 -4.68 7.32
N ARG A 27 2.74 -5.73 7.86
CA ARG A 27 2.83 -7.08 7.30
C ARG A 27 2.40 -7.08 5.83
N ILE A 28 1.23 -6.53 5.54
CA ILE A 28 0.79 -6.24 4.17
C ILE A 28 0.80 -4.74 3.97
N GLU A 29 1.53 -4.29 2.95
CA GLU A 29 1.70 -2.89 2.61
C GLU A 29 1.19 -2.65 1.18
N VAL A 30 0.41 -1.59 1.00
CA VAL A 30 -0.22 -1.25 -0.28
C VAL A 30 0.19 0.15 -0.67
N THR A 31 0.83 0.29 -1.83
CA THR A 31 1.39 1.56 -2.28
C THR A 31 0.95 1.85 -3.71
N PRO A 32 0.18 2.93 -3.95
CA PRO A 32 -0.37 3.85 -2.95
C PRO A 32 -1.54 3.23 -2.15
N GLU A 33 -1.73 3.67 -0.90
CA GLU A 33 -2.88 3.24 -0.06
C GLU A 33 -4.23 3.73 -0.61
N ALA A 34 -4.23 4.75 -1.46
CA ALA A 34 -5.41 5.26 -2.16
C ALA A 34 -5.03 5.81 -3.54
N ILE A 35 -5.92 5.66 -4.52
CA ILE A 35 -5.78 6.29 -5.84
C ILE A 35 -6.41 7.67 -5.76
N VAL A 36 -5.62 8.73 -5.92
CA VAL A 36 -6.11 10.10 -5.91
C VAL A 36 -6.16 10.64 -7.33
N LEU A 37 -7.33 11.15 -7.73
CA LEU A 37 -7.55 11.73 -9.03
C LEU A 37 -7.22 13.23 -9.00
N GLU A 38 -5.98 13.56 -9.35
CA GLU A 38 -5.48 14.94 -9.46
C GLU A 38 -5.33 15.41 -10.92
N GLY A 39 -5.56 16.69 -11.19
CA GLY A 39 -5.30 17.29 -12.51
C GLY A 39 -6.38 17.02 -13.59
N PRO A 40 -6.07 17.30 -14.87
CA PRO A 40 -7.06 17.36 -15.94
C PRO A 40 -7.70 16.00 -16.24
N ARG A 41 -8.95 16.01 -16.70
CA ARG A 41 -9.67 14.78 -17.07
C ARG A 41 -8.98 14.13 -18.27
N ARG A 42 -8.46 12.93 -18.07
CA ARG A 42 -7.80 12.10 -19.08
C ARG A 42 -7.92 10.63 -18.71
N THR A 43 -7.65 9.72 -19.63
CA THR A 43 -7.41 8.31 -19.30
C THR A 43 -6.18 8.23 -18.40
N ARG A 44 -6.27 7.48 -17.30
CA ARG A 44 -5.19 7.38 -16.30
C ARG A 44 -4.89 5.93 -16.00
N GLN A 45 -3.62 5.65 -15.79
CA GLN A 45 -3.12 4.38 -15.32
C GLN A 45 -2.42 4.59 -13.98
N PHE A 46 -2.73 3.74 -13.02
CA PHE A 46 -2.09 3.69 -11.71
C PHE A 46 -1.48 2.32 -11.52
N ASN A 47 -0.30 2.29 -10.94
CA ASN A 47 0.33 1.05 -10.49
C ASN A 47 0.19 1.00 -8.97
N VAL A 48 -0.52 0.00 -8.49
CA VAL A 48 -0.60 -0.30 -7.06
C VAL A 48 0.28 -1.52 -6.79
N THR A 49 1.24 -1.36 -5.91
CA THR A 49 2.09 -2.44 -5.41
C THR A 49 1.52 -2.95 -4.10
N ILE A 50 1.44 -4.27 -3.95
CA ILE A 50 1.10 -4.93 -2.69
C ILE A 50 2.32 -5.73 -2.28
N ALA A 51 2.93 -5.37 -1.16
CA ALA A 51 4.07 -6.05 -0.57
C ALA A 51 3.63 -6.86 0.65
N ASN A 52 4.09 -8.10 0.71
CA ASN A 52 3.97 -8.96 1.86
C ASN A 52 5.34 -9.04 2.55
N ASN A 53 5.46 -8.30 3.65
CA ASN A 53 6.62 -8.27 4.53
C ASN A 53 6.54 -9.34 5.64
N GLY A 54 5.51 -10.19 5.61
CA GLY A 54 5.33 -11.31 6.53
C GLY A 54 6.20 -12.52 6.18
N LEU A 55 6.19 -13.51 7.08
CA LEU A 55 6.84 -14.80 6.86
C LEU A 55 5.96 -15.78 6.09
N GLU A 56 4.64 -15.60 6.17
CA GLU A 56 3.68 -16.44 5.48
C GLU A 56 3.45 -15.90 4.06
N ASN A 57 3.33 -16.80 3.09
CA ASN A 57 3.00 -16.40 1.72
C ASN A 57 1.57 -15.88 1.65
N LEU A 58 1.37 -14.85 0.84
CA LEU A 58 0.06 -14.31 0.49
C LEU A 58 -0.31 -14.89 -0.86
N SER A 59 -1.57 -15.25 -1.09
CA SER A 59 -2.11 -15.57 -2.42
C SER A 59 -3.30 -14.67 -2.74
N ILE A 60 -3.34 -14.13 -3.96
CA ILE A 60 -4.46 -13.32 -4.41
C ILE A 60 -5.52 -14.20 -5.06
N LEU A 61 -6.70 -14.23 -4.46
CA LEU A 61 -7.86 -15.03 -4.90
C LEU A 61 -8.68 -14.31 -5.98
N GLY A 62 -8.66 -12.98 -6.00
CA GLY A 62 -9.35 -12.21 -7.02
C GLY A 62 -9.38 -10.70 -6.76
N VAL A 63 -9.82 -9.96 -7.77
CA VAL A 63 -9.96 -8.50 -7.71
C VAL A 63 -11.39 -8.11 -8.07
N ALA A 64 -12.08 -7.50 -7.12
CA ALA A 64 -13.40 -6.90 -7.30
C ALA A 64 -13.27 -5.38 -7.47
N ARG A 65 -14.20 -4.81 -8.23
CA ARG A 65 -14.27 -3.38 -8.54
C ARG A 65 -15.67 -2.89 -8.20
N SER A 66 -15.78 -1.73 -7.55
CA SER A 66 -17.10 -1.13 -7.27
C SER A 66 -17.82 -0.65 -8.54
N SER A 67 -17.08 -0.37 -9.61
CA SER A 67 -17.61 0.14 -10.88
C SER A 67 -17.04 -0.62 -12.07
N ASN A 68 -17.89 -0.89 -13.06
CA ASN A 68 -17.52 -1.53 -14.32
C ASN A 68 -16.64 -0.65 -15.22
N LEU A 69 -16.56 0.65 -14.92
CA LEU A 69 -15.69 1.59 -15.64
C LEU A 69 -14.22 1.42 -15.28
N ILE A 70 -13.93 0.94 -14.07
CA ILE A 70 -12.56 0.67 -13.61
C ILE A 70 -12.07 -0.55 -14.35
N ARG A 71 -10.90 -0.51 -14.98
CA ARG A 71 -10.25 -1.70 -15.52
C ARG A 71 -9.05 -2.04 -14.65
N THR A 72 -8.90 -3.32 -14.34
CA THR A 72 -7.80 -3.81 -13.51
C THR A 72 -7.08 -4.91 -14.26
N ARG A 73 -5.75 -4.90 -14.18
CA ARG A 73 -4.92 -5.99 -14.65
C ARG A 73 -3.92 -6.34 -13.57
N PHE A 74 -3.91 -7.61 -13.20
CA PHE A 74 -3.10 -8.11 -12.11
C PHE A 74 -1.87 -8.83 -12.66
N TYR A 75 -0.73 -8.59 -12.02
CA TYR A 75 0.54 -9.20 -12.33
C TYR A 75 1.18 -9.71 -11.03
N PRO A 76 1.43 -11.03 -10.89
CA PRO A 76 2.37 -11.48 -9.88
C PRO A 76 3.73 -10.87 -10.20
N SER A 77 4.32 -10.14 -9.24
CA SER A 77 5.66 -9.60 -9.43
C SER A 77 6.71 -10.67 -9.17
N ASP A 78 6.46 -11.56 -8.21
CA ASP A 78 7.31 -12.71 -7.87
C ASP A 78 6.44 -13.96 -7.64
N GLU A 79 6.94 -15.15 -7.99
CA GLU A 79 6.24 -16.42 -7.75
C GLU A 79 6.12 -16.76 -6.24
N ASP A 80 6.93 -16.10 -5.41
CA ASP A 80 7.03 -16.36 -3.96
C ASP A 80 5.91 -15.71 -3.12
N GLY A 81 4.95 -15.01 -3.75
CA GLY A 81 3.84 -14.37 -3.05
C GLY A 81 4.24 -13.21 -2.12
N ARG A 82 5.40 -12.60 -2.41
CA ARG A 82 5.97 -11.49 -1.65
C ARG A 82 5.60 -10.11 -2.20
N SER A 83 5.38 -10.03 -3.51
CA SER A 83 5.08 -8.76 -4.16
C SER A 83 4.11 -8.98 -5.33
N TYR A 84 3.17 -8.06 -5.45
CA TYR A 84 2.17 -8.04 -6.49
C TYR A 84 2.01 -6.65 -7.06
N LYS A 85 1.72 -6.60 -8.36
CA LYS A 85 1.42 -5.35 -9.05
C LYS A 85 0.03 -5.40 -9.67
N LEU A 86 -0.79 -4.45 -9.28
CA LEU A 86 -2.10 -4.20 -9.84
C LEU A 86 -2.04 -2.93 -10.70
N GLU A 87 -2.21 -3.08 -12.00
CA GLU A 87 -2.44 -1.97 -12.91
C GLU A 87 -3.93 -1.61 -12.90
N VAL A 88 -4.23 -0.35 -12.67
CA VAL A 88 -5.59 0.19 -12.65
C VAL A 88 -5.71 1.24 -13.75
N THR A 89 -6.62 1.00 -14.69
CA THR A 89 -6.91 1.94 -15.79
C THR A 89 -8.30 2.54 -15.60
N LEU A 90 -8.34 3.88 -15.54
CA LEU A 90 -9.57 4.66 -15.46
C LEU A 90 -9.80 5.38 -16.79
N PRO A 91 -11.02 5.33 -17.36
CA PRO A 91 -11.31 5.93 -18.65
C PRO A 91 -11.29 7.47 -18.59
N PHE A 92 -11.28 8.09 -19.76
CA PHE A 92 -11.46 9.54 -19.89
C PHE A 92 -12.73 10.00 -19.15
N ASN A 93 -12.66 11.15 -18.47
CA ASN A 93 -13.75 11.70 -17.66
C ASN A 93 -14.28 10.81 -16.51
N TYR A 94 -13.54 9.78 -16.09
CA TYR A 94 -13.92 8.98 -14.94
C TYR A 94 -14.11 9.85 -13.69
N THR A 95 -15.25 9.65 -13.01
CA THR A 95 -15.61 10.32 -11.76
C THR A 95 -16.03 9.24 -10.77
N PRO A 96 -15.44 9.17 -9.57
CA PRO A 96 -15.88 8.24 -8.54
C PRO A 96 -17.35 8.46 -8.17
N SER A 97 -18.05 7.40 -7.75
CA SER A 97 -19.40 7.52 -7.19
C SER A 97 -19.41 8.37 -5.92
N ALA A 98 -20.58 8.88 -5.53
CA ALA A 98 -20.72 9.72 -4.33
C ALA A 98 -20.28 8.99 -3.04
N ASP A 99 -20.46 7.68 -2.99
CA ASP A 99 -20.05 6.82 -1.87
C ASP A 99 -18.55 6.44 -1.92
N GLY A 100 -17.84 6.87 -2.97
CA GLY A 100 -16.45 6.53 -3.23
C GLY A 100 -16.32 5.18 -3.94
N ASP A 101 -15.64 5.20 -5.09
CA ASP A 101 -15.30 3.95 -5.78
C ASP A 101 -14.09 3.28 -5.12
N LYS A 102 -14.03 1.96 -5.18
CA LYS A 102 -12.97 1.16 -4.58
C LYS A 102 -12.62 -0.08 -5.38
N ILE A 103 -11.41 -0.54 -5.18
CA ILE A 103 -10.93 -1.83 -5.65
C ILE A 103 -10.71 -2.71 -4.41
N THR A 104 -11.22 -3.93 -4.44
CA THR A 104 -11.09 -4.88 -3.34
C THR A 104 -10.35 -6.10 -3.83
N ILE A 105 -9.21 -6.38 -3.21
CA ILE A 105 -8.37 -7.53 -3.52
C ILE A 105 -8.64 -8.58 -2.46
N ARG A 106 -9.10 -9.75 -2.88
CA ARG A 106 -9.33 -10.88 -1.98
C ARG A 106 -8.08 -11.73 -1.87
N THR A 107 -7.75 -12.14 -0.67
CA THR A 107 -6.56 -12.96 -0.39
C THR A 107 -6.95 -14.18 0.44
N ASP A 108 -6.04 -15.15 0.52
CA ASP A 108 -6.15 -16.32 1.41
C ASP A 108 -5.69 -16.04 2.85
N ASP A 109 -5.27 -14.82 3.13
CA ASP A 109 -4.76 -14.43 4.45
C ASP A 109 -5.87 -14.38 5.50
N LYS A 110 -5.59 -14.91 6.70
CA LYS A 110 -6.55 -14.97 7.81
C LYS A 110 -6.89 -13.59 8.37
N GLU A 111 -5.95 -12.66 8.32
CA GLU A 111 -6.10 -11.30 8.86
C GLU A 111 -6.42 -10.30 7.75
N PHE A 112 -5.88 -10.50 6.55
CA PHE A 112 -5.98 -9.60 5.40
C PHE A 112 -6.77 -10.22 4.23
N GLY A 113 -7.84 -10.94 4.54
CA GLY A 113 -8.68 -11.61 3.52
C GLY A 113 -9.28 -10.64 2.49
N GLU A 114 -9.48 -9.36 2.86
CA GLU A 114 -9.82 -8.30 1.92
C GLU A 114 -8.93 -7.06 2.10
N ILE A 115 -8.29 -6.63 1.02
CA ILE A 115 -7.50 -5.41 0.93
C ILE A 115 -8.28 -4.40 0.09
N VAL A 116 -8.60 -3.24 0.65
CA VAL A 116 -9.43 -2.22 0.00
C VAL A 116 -8.60 -1.00 -0.39
N ILE A 117 -8.60 -0.68 -1.69
CA ILE A 117 -7.94 0.51 -2.25
C ILE A 117 -9.03 1.49 -2.69
N PRO A 118 -9.26 2.58 -1.95
CA PRO A 118 -10.23 3.60 -2.34
C PRO A 118 -9.71 4.47 -3.48
N ILE A 119 -10.63 4.91 -4.34
CA ILE A 119 -10.40 5.89 -5.40
C ILE A 119 -11.07 7.20 -4.98
N LYS A 120 -10.27 8.23 -4.77
CA LYS A 120 -10.71 9.54 -4.26
C LYS A 120 -10.53 10.61 -5.31
N SER A 121 -11.46 11.55 -5.40
CA SER A 121 -11.21 12.84 -6.04
C SER A 121 -10.34 13.69 -5.13
N ALA A 122 -9.39 14.44 -5.71
CA ALA A 122 -8.58 15.40 -4.95
C ALA A 122 -9.45 16.48 -4.26
N THR A 123 -10.66 16.70 -4.78
CA THR A 123 -11.65 17.64 -4.22
C THR A 123 -12.53 16.96 -3.18
N ALA A 124 -11.97 16.71 -1.99
CA ALA A 124 -12.74 16.44 -0.76
C ALA A 124 -11.96 16.84 0.51
N ALA A 125 -11.02 17.78 0.40
CA ALA A 125 -10.36 18.42 1.54
C ALA A 125 -10.10 19.89 1.19
N GLY A 126 -11.11 20.73 1.44
CA GLY A 126 -11.09 22.16 1.14
C GLY A 126 -12.49 22.75 1.32
N GLY A 127 -12.96 22.71 2.57
CA GLY A 127 -14.03 23.60 3.03
C GLY A 127 -13.44 24.95 3.43
#